data_AF-Q6ARK7-F1
#
_entry.id   AF-Q6ARK7-F1
#
_cell.length_a   1.000
_cell.length_b   1.000
_cell.length_c   1.000
_cell.angle_alpha   90.00
_cell.angle_beta   90.00
_cell.angle_gamma   90.00
#
_symmetry.space_group_name_H-M   'P 1'
#
loop_
_entity.id
_entity.type
_entity.pdbx_description
1 polymer ?
#
loop_
_entity_poly.entity_id
_entity_poly.type
_entity_poly.pdbx_seq_one_letter_code
_entity_poly.pdbx_strand_id
1 'polypeptide(L)'
;MGWNGKRYSQPVIKKKRCVAVQRVKPKGVCAKEIEFDVKDGCLTGLRFFGGCPGNLKAIGILLEGMPVTEVIAKLQGITCGNKPTSCADQLCQALLHMTDDKSCACVEQFPGELIQMAL
;
A
#
# COMPACT_ATOMS: atom_id res chain seq x y z
N MET A 1 1.21 -49.95 24.26
CA MET A 1 2.04 -49.26 23.24
C MET A 1 1.28 -48.02 22.82
N GLY A 2 1.57 -46.89 23.48
CA GLY A 2 0.77 -45.66 23.41
C GLY A 2 1.35 -44.66 22.42
N TRP A 3 0.51 -44.19 21.50
CA TRP A 3 0.83 -43.10 20.58
C TRP A 3 0.79 -41.79 21.36
N ASN A 4 1.96 -41.24 21.70
CA ASN A 4 2.09 -39.96 22.41
C ASN A 4 1.90 -38.81 21.41
N GLY A 5 0.63 -38.49 21.13
CA GLY A 5 0.24 -37.36 20.29
C GLY A 5 0.71 -36.05 20.90
N LYS A 6 1.81 -35.51 20.37
CA LYS A 6 2.20 -34.12 20.60
C LYS A 6 1.13 -33.22 19.95
N ARG A 7 0.15 -32.81 20.76
CA ARG A 7 -0.74 -31.69 20.43
C ARG A 7 0.13 -30.45 20.30
N TYR A 8 0.52 -30.11 19.08
CA TYR A 8 0.97 -28.77 18.77
C TYR A 8 -0.22 -27.86 19.01
N SER A 9 -0.20 -27.12 20.12
CA SER A 9 -1.08 -25.97 20.28
C SER A 9 -0.71 -25.01 19.17
N GLN A 10 -1.59 -24.86 18.18
CA GLN A 10 -1.47 -23.79 17.21
C GLN A 10 -1.34 -22.48 17.98
N PRO A 11 -0.30 -21.67 17.74
CA PRO A 11 -0.29 -20.32 18.30
C PRO A 11 -1.54 -19.61 17.80
N VAL A 12 -2.38 -19.15 18.73
CA VAL A 12 -3.54 -18.32 18.43
C VAL A 12 -3.01 -17.01 17.90
N ILE A 13 -2.87 -16.90 16.57
CA ILE A 13 -2.53 -15.66 15.90
C ILE A 13 -3.66 -14.68 16.23
N LYS A 14 -3.37 -13.72 17.11
CA LYS A 14 -4.31 -12.68 17.53
C LYS A 14 -4.61 -11.80 16.31
N LYS A 15 -5.66 -12.12 15.56
CA LYS A 15 -6.22 -11.27 14.50
C LYS A 15 -6.57 -9.89 15.06
N LYS A 16 -5.72 -8.89 14.85
CA LYS A 16 -6.00 -7.45 15.01
C LYS A 16 -5.08 -6.74 14.00
N ARG A 17 -5.55 -6.07 12.96
CA ARG A 17 -6.62 -5.06 12.91
C ARG A 17 -7.28 -5.00 11.53
N CYS A 18 -8.53 -4.57 11.51
CA CYS A 18 -9.22 -4.08 10.32
C CYS A 18 -8.46 -2.85 9.81
N VAL A 19 -7.86 -2.94 8.61
CA VAL A 19 -7.29 -1.74 7.98
C VAL A 19 -8.46 -0.92 7.47
N ALA A 20 -8.62 0.28 8.01
CA ALA A 20 -9.69 1.18 7.63
C ALA A 20 -9.35 1.81 6.28
N VAL A 21 -10.33 1.86 5.38
CA VAL A 21 -10.23 2.58 4.11
C VAL A 21 -9.82 4.03 4.38
N GLN A 22 -8.77 4.46 3.70
CA GLN A 22 -8.18 5.78 3.83
C GLN A 22 -8.80 6.72 2.81
N ARG A 23 -9.09 7.96 3.22
CA ARG A 23 -9.59 9.03 2.34
C ARG A 23 -8.77 10.28 2.55
N VAL A 24 -8.16 10.79 1.49
CA VAL A 24 -7.35 12.00 1.53
C VAL A 24 -7.85 13.03 0.52
N LYS A 25 -7.77 14.31 0.89
CA LYS A 25 -8.10 15.44 0.01
C LYS A 25 -6.80 15.99 -0.58
N PRO A 26 -6.46 15.67 -1.83
CA PRO A 26 -5.21 16.09 -2.43
C PRO A 26 -5.24 17.59 -2.76
N LYS A 27 -4.06 18.23 -2.79
CA LYS A 27 -3.93 19.68 -3.02
C LYS A 27 -3.30 19.95 -4.37
N GLY A 28 -3.76 21.01 -5.05
CA GLY A 28 -3.17 21.47 -6.32
C GLY A 28 -3.45 20.59 -7.54
N VAL A 29 -4.32 19.58 -7.45
CA VAL A 29 -4.61 18.62 -8.52
C VAL A 29 -6.10 18.60 -8.92
N CYS A 30 -6.44 17.83 -9.96
CA CYS A 30 -7.82 17.75 -10.46
C CYS A 30 -8.70 16.78 -9.65
N ALA A 31 -8.11 15.72 -9.07
CA ALA A 31 -8.81 14.87 -8.10
C ALA A 31 -9.21 15.69 -6.86
N LYS A 32 -10.37 15.37 -6.30
CA LYS A 32 -10.95 16.02 -5.10
C LYS A 32 -10.85 15.14 -3.87
N GLU A 33 -10.82 13.84 -4.06
CA GLU A 33 -10.59 12.85 -3.02
C GLU A 33 -9.86 11.64 -3.61
N ILE A 34 -8.99 11.02 -2.83
CA ILE A 34 -8.34 9.75 -3.14
C ILE A 34 -8.70 8.79 -2.01
N GLU A 35 -9.20 7.62 -2.38
CA GLU A 35 -9.57 6.55 -1.48
C GLU A 35 -8.73 5.33 -1.77
N PHE A 36 -8.14 4.71 -0.75
CA PHE A 36 -7.35 3.48 -0.91
C PHE A 36 -7.23 2.72 0.41
N ASP A 37 -6.70 1.52 0.35
CA ASP A 37 -6.39 0.67 1.50
C ASP A 37 -5.00 0.05 1.31
N VAL A 38 -4.35 -0.32 2.42
CA VAL A 38 -3.04 -0.99 2.39
C VAL A 38 -3.14 -2.29 3.17
N LYS A 39 -3.06 -3.42 2.46
CA LYS A 39 -3.15 -4.76 3.04
C LYS A 39 -1.83 -5.47 2.81
N ASP A 40 -1.22 -5.96 3.89
CA ASP A 40 0.05 -6.71 3.85
C ASP A 40 1.16 -5.96 3.07
N GLY A 41 1.19 -4.63 3.18
CA GLY A 41 2.16 -3.76 2.50
C GLY A 41 1.81 -3.45 1.03
N CYS A 42 0.70 -3.95 0.52
CA CYS A 42 0.24 -3.74 -0.85
C CYS A 42 -0.94 -2.77 -0.93
N LEU A 43 -0.92 -1.92 -1.95
CA LEU A 43 -1.99 -0.99 -2.24
C LEU A 43 -3.21 -1.73 -2.79
N THR A 44 -4.40 -1.47 -2.25
CA THR A 44 -5.65 -2.10 -2.70
C THR A 44 -6.79 -1.09 -2.74
N GLY A 45 -7.76 -1.31 -3.63
CA GLY A 45 -8.99 -0.54 -3.69
C GLY A 45 -8.81 0.95 -4.03
N LEU A 46 -7.75 1.30 -4.76
CA LEU A 46 -7.46 2.69 -5.14
C LEU A 46 -8.57 3.28 -6.03
N ARG A 47 -9.16 4.38 -5.58
CA ARG A 47 -10.16 5.17 -6.29
C ARG A 47 -9.84 6.65 -6.21
N PHE A 48 -9.98 7.34 -7.33
CA PHE A 48 -9.94 8.79 -7.38
C PHE A 48 -11.34 9.34 -7.65
N PHE A 49 -11.72 10.38 -6.92
CA PHE A 49 -12.96 11.12 -7.17
C PHE A 49 -12.63 12.46 -7.81
N GLY A 50 -13.11 12.67 -9.04
CA GLY A 50 -12.77 13.83 -9.88
C GLY A 50 -11.45 13.67 -10.64
N GLY A 51 -11.22 14.56 -11.62
CA GLY A 51 -10.10 14.45 -12.57
C GLY A 51 -10.47 13.69 -13.83
N CYS A 52 -9.48 13.16 -14.56
CA CYS A 52 -9.71 12.40 -15.79
C CYS A 52 -10.21 10.99 -15.43
N PRO A 53 -11.48 10.65 -15.72
CA PRO A 53 -12.08 9.40 -15.22
C PRO A 53 -11.41 8.16 -15.82
N GLY A 54 -11.07 8.18 -17.11
CA GLY A 54 -10.43 7.04 -17.79
C GLY A 54 -9.04 6.75 -17.26
N ASN A 55 -8.18 7.78 -17.22
CA ASN A 55 -6.79 7.62 -16.79
C ASN A 55 -6.67 7.26 -15.31
N LEU A 56 -7.45 7.92 -14.44
CA LEU A 56 -7.39 7.66 -13.00
C LEU A 56 -7.96 6.29 -12.64
N LYS A 57 -8.97 5.81 -13.38
CA LYS A 57 -9.45 4.43 -13.25
C LYS A 57 -8.39 3.42 -13.70
N ALA A 58 -7.71 3.69 -14.81
CA ALA A 58 -6.63 2.83 -15.30
C ALA A 58 -5.49 2.73 -14.28
N ILE A 59 -5.08 3.85 -13.67
CA ILE A 59 -4.07 3.87 -12.59
C ILE A 59 -4.53 3.02 -11.39
N GLY A 60 -5.79 3.14 -10.97
CA GLY A 60 -6.36 2.30 -9.91
C GLY A 60 -6.19 0.80 -10.19
N ILE A 61 -6.48 0.38 -11.43
CA ILE A 61 -6.35 -1.03 -11.86
C ILE A 61 -4.88 -1.47 -11.93
N LEU A 62 -4.01 -0.62 -12.48
CA LEU A 62 -2.59 -0.95 -12.69
C LEU A 62 -1.80 -1.10 -11.39
N LEU A 63 -2.21 -0.42 -10.33
CA LEU A 63 -1.53 -0.43 -9.04
C LEU A 63 -2.16 -1.38 -8.02
N GLU A 64 -3.26 -2.06 -8.36
CA GLU A 64 -3.93 -2.99 -7.45
C GLU A 64 -2.98 -4.15 -7.08
N GLY A 65 -2.79 -4.36 -5.77
CA GLY A 65 -1.90 -5.37 -5.22
C GLY A 65 -0.41 -5.02 -5.28
N MET A 66 -0.03 -3.84 -5.79
CA MET A 66 1.37 -3.42 -5.89
C MET A 66 1.94 -3.04 -4.51
N PRO A 67 3.19 -3.42 -4.17
CA PRO A 67 3.85 -2.99 -2.95
C PRO A 67 3.90 -1.46 -2.87
N VAL A 68 3.57 -0.89 -1.71
CA VAL A 68 3.52 0.57 -1.52
C VAL A 68 4.86 1.23 -1.85
N THR A 69 5.98 0.60 -1.51
CA THR A 69 7.33 1.08 -1.84
C THR A 69 7.57 1.19 -3.34
N GLU A 70 7.09 0.21 -4.12
CA GLU A 70 7.19 0.22 -5.58
C GLU A 70 6.28 1.29 -6.20
N VAL A 71 5.06 1.47 -5.67
CA VAL A 71 4.15 2.54 -6.09
C VAL A 71 4.81 3.91 -5.93
N ILE A 72 5.40 4.18 -4.75
CA ILE A 72 6.11 5.43 -4.47
C ILE A 72 7.28 5.59 -5.44
N ALA A 73 8.13 4.57 -5.58
CA ALA A 73 9.30 4.65 -6.45
C ALA A 73 8.95 4.93 -7.93
N LYS A 74 7.83 4.41 -8.43
CA LYS A 74 7.40 4.63 -9.83
C LYS A 74 6.77 6.00 -10.07
N LEU A 75 6.03 6.53 -9.10
CA LEU A 75 5.09 7.64 -9.34
C LEU A 75 5.43 8.94 -8.62
N GLN A 76 6.33 8.90 -7.62
CA GLN A 76 6.74 10.08 -6.88
C GLN A 76 7.35 11.12 -7.81
N GLY A 77 6.95 12.38 -7.63
CA GLY A 77 7.47 13.52 -8.38
C GLY A 77 6.88 13.70 -9.77
N ILE A 78 5.98 12.81 -10.24
CA ILE A 78 5.31 13.02 -11.54
C ILE A 78 4.43 14.28 -11.46
N THR A 79 4.67 15.23 -12.36
CA THR A 79 3.92 16.50 -12.45
C THR A 79 2.83 16.45 -13.52
N CYS A 80 1.90 17.40 -13.48
CA CYS A 80 0.80 17.49 -14.44
C CYS A 80 0.74 18.88 -15.08
N GLY A 81 1.26 19.02 -16.31
CA GLY A 81 1.40 20.31 -16.98
C GLY A 81 2.26 21.27 -16.16
N ASN A 82 1.77 22.48 -15.91
CA ASN A 82 2.49 23.51 -15.14
C ASN A 82 2.35 23.35 -13.62
N LYS A 83 1.72 22.28 -13.13
CA LYS A 83 1.52 22.05 -11.69
C LYS A 83 2.76 21.38 -11.09
N PRO A 84 3.16 21.74 -9.85
CA PRO A 84 4.32 21.13 -9.19
C PRO A 84 4.07 19.69 -8.68
N THR A 85 2.90 19.11 -8.96
CA THR A 85 2.47 17.78 -8.49
C THR A 85 1.40 17.21 -9.44
N SER A 86 1.01 15.96 -9.23
CA SER A 86 -0.06 15.27 -9.97
C SER A 86 -0.94 14.43 -9.04
N CYS A 87 -2.05 13.90 -9.54
CA CYS A 87 -2.90 13.00 -8.75
C CYS A 87 -2.13 11.77 -8.26
N ALA A 88 -1.22 11.23 -9.08
CA ALA A 88 -0.38 10.10 -8.73
C ALA A 88 0.68 10.48 -7.68
N ASP A 89 1.32 11.64 -7.83
CA ASP A 89 2.27 12.14 -6.84
C ASP A 89 1.61 12.45 -5.48
N GLN A 90 0.39 13.01 -5.47
CA GLN A 90 -0.39 13.21 -4.25
C GLN A 90 -0.77 11.90 -3.55
N LEU A 91 -0.97 10.80 -4.31
CA LEU A 91 -1.11 9.47 -3.73
C LEU A 91 0.21 9.04 -3.04
N CYS A 92 1.36 9.23 -3.68
CA CYS A 92 2.67 8.91 -3.08
C CYS A 92 2.91 9.68 -1.77
N GLN A 93 2.57 10.97 -1.73
CA GLN A 93 2.68 11.77 -0.50
C GLN A 93 1.78 11.22 0.62
N ALA A 94 0.56 10.77 0.30
CA ALA A 94 -0.33 10.15 1.28
C ALA A 94 0.21 8.82 1.81
N LEU A 95 0.78 7.99 0.93
CA LEU A 95 1.41 6.72 1.30
C LEU A 95 2.66 6.92 2.17
N LEU A 96 3.50 7.91 1.85
CA LEU A 96 4.69 8.26 2.64
C LEU A 96 4.32 8.69 4.06
N HIS A 97 3.35 9.60 4.21
CA HIS A 97 2.88 10.03 5.53
C HIS A 97 2.36 8.84 6.37
N MET A 98 1.72 7.85 5.74
CA MET A 98 1.30 6.62 6.45
C MET A 98 2.45 5.73 6.87
N THR A 99 3.50 5.64 6.06
CA THR A 99 4.65 4.79 6.38
C THR A 99 5.55 5.38 7.46
N ASP A 100 5.58 6.71 7.59
CA ASP A 100 6.33 7.41 8.65
C ASP A 100 5.62 7.33 10.02
N ASP A 101 4.30 7.27 10.02
CA ASP A 101 3.49 7.03 11.22
C ASP A 101 3.59 5.55 11.64
N LYS A 102 4.53 5.24 12.55
CA LYS A 102 4.73 3.92 13.21
C LYS A 102 3.48 3.33 13.91
N SER A 103 2.31 3.97 13.79
CA SER A 103 1.02 3.47 14.26
C SER A 103 0.38 2.43 13.33
N CYS A 104 0.87 2.29 12.09
CA CYS A 104 0.31 1.41 11.06
C CYS A 104 1.35 0.41 10.45
N ALA A 105 2.32 -0.07 11.23
CA ALA A 105 3.28 -1.05 10.74
C ALA A 105 2.74 -2.48 10.91
N CYS A 106 2.18 -3.05 9.83
CA CYS A 106 2.30 -4.48 9.54
C CYS A 106 3.33 -4.63 8.41
N VAL A 107 4.61 -4.39 8.72
CA VAL A 107 5.69 -4.90 7.89
C VAL A 107 5.87 -6.35 8.29
N GLU A 108 5.13 -7.27 7.66
CA GLU A 108 5.61 -8.64 7.57
C GLU A 108 6.86 -8.56 6.69
N GLN A 109 8.03 -8.87 7.25
CA GLN A 109 9.23 -9.13 6.48
C GLN A 109 8.86 -10.17 5.41
N PHE A 110 8.95 -9.82 4.13
CA PHE A 110 9.00 -10.82 3.07
C PHE A 110 10.23 -11.72 3.31
N PRO A 111 10.09 -13.04 3.50
CA PRO A 111 11.24 -13.94 3.43
C PRO A 111 11.36 -14.49 2.00
N GLY A 112 12.49 -14.20 1.36
CA GLY A 112 12.95 -14.82 0.10
C GLY A 112 13.25 -13.78 -0.97
N GLU A 113 14.45 -13.64 -1.54
CA GLU A 113 15.63 -14.49 -1.57
C GLU A 113 16.90 -13.62 -1.70
N LEU A 114 17.87 -13.78 -0.80
CA LEU A 114 19.28 -13.56 -1.15
C LEU A 114 20.05 -14.78 -0.67
N ILE A 115 20.43 -15.61 -1.63
CA ILE A 115 21.38 -16.70 -1.45
C ILE A 115 22.73 -16.06 -1.13
N GLN A 116 23.07 -15.93 0.15
CA GLN A 116 24.46 -15.80 0.56
C GLN A 116 24.98 -17.23 0.76
N MET A 117 25.48 -17.84 -0.32
CA MET A 117 26.29 -19.05 -0.20
C MET A 117 27.54 -18.71 0.58
N ALA A 118 27.80 -19.56 1.58
CA ALA A 118 29.07 -19.67 2.25
C ALA A 118 30.22 -19.76 1.23
N LEU A 119 31.20 -18.87 1.39
CA LEU A 119 32.63 -19.14 1.22
C LEU A 119 33.38 -18.39 2.31
#